data_AF-A0A9D0YAI9-F1
#
_entry.id   AF-A0A9D0YAI9-F1
#
_cell.length_a   1.000
_cell.length_b   1.000
_cell.length_c   1.000
_cell.angle_alpha   90.00
_cell.angle_beta   90.00
_cell.angle_gamma   90.00
#
_symmetry.space_group_name_H-M   'P 1'
#
loop_
_entity.id
_entity.type
_entity.pdbx_description
1 polymer ?
#
loop_
_entity_poly.entity_id
_entity_poly.type
_entity_poly.pdbx_seq_one_letter_code
_entity_poly.pdbx_strand_id
1 'polypeptide(L)' 'EGTKYIFKNEGDKIVDNETGSVWSIQGEAVEGPLAGKKLTPVVHTNSFWFAVAAFKPDTKIYQGK' A
#
# COMPACT_ATOMS: atom_id res chain seq x y z
N GLU A 1 12.92 4.06 14.57
CA GLU A 1 13.24 2.95 13.64
C GLU A 1 12.03 2.02 13.55
N GLY A 2 11.79 1.40 12.40
CA GLY A 2 10.64 0.51 12.20
C GLY A 2 11.04 -0.74 11.44
N THR A 3 10.32 -1.83 11.66
CA THR A 3 10.51 -3.09 10.94
C THR A 3 9.89 -2.99 9.56
N LYS A 4 10.64 -3.37 8.52
CA LYS A 4 10.15 -3.47 7.15
C LYS A 4 9.72 -4.92 6.88
N TYR A 5 8.58 -5.08 6.24
CA TYR A 5 8.05 -6.37 5.80
C TYR A 5 7.97 -6.41 4.28
N ILE A 6 8.11 -7.61 3.71
CA ILE A 6 7.93 -7.86 2.28
C ILE A 6 6.60 -8.58 2.08
N PHE A 7 5.73 -7.98 1.27
CA PHE A 7 4.41 -8.51 1.00
C PHE A 7 4.36 -9.24 -0.34
N LYS A 8 3.59 -10.32 -0.37
CA LYS A 8 3.16 -11.01 -1.57
C LYS A 8 1.64 -10.94 -1.70
N ASN A 9 1.16 -10.90 -2.93
CA ASN A 9 -0.25 -11.10 -3.23
C ASN A 9 -0.49 -12.61 -3.40
N GLU A 10 -1.47 -13.15 -2.67
CA GLU A 10 -1.95 -14.52 -2.82
C GLU A 10 -3.45 -14.48 -3.10
N GLY A 11 -3.80 -14.11 -4.34
CA GLY A 11 -5.19 -13.96 -4.76
C GLY A 11 -5.81 -12.70 -4.17
N ASP A 12 -6.81 -12.87 -3.31
CA ASP A 12 -7.49 -11.80 -2.59
C ASP A 12 -6.78 -11.38 -1.29
N LYS A 13 -5.70 -12.08 -0.91
CA LYS A 13 -4.95 -11.84 0.32
C LYS A 13 -3.65 -11.09 0.06
N ILE A 14 -3.31 -10.21 1.00
CA ILE A 14 -1.98 -9.60 1.13
C ILE A 14 -1.30 -10.29 2.30
N VAL A 15 -0.15 -10.95 2.06
CA VAL A 15 0.53 -11.76 3.08
C VAL A 15 1.97 -11.28 3.22
N ASP A 16 2.45 -11.09 4.45
CA ASP A 16 3.88 -10.82 4.68
C ASP A 16 4.71 -12.11 4.66
N ASN A 17 5.92 -12.03 4.10
CA ASN A 17 6.79 -13.20 3.96
C ASN A 17 7.45 -13.62 5.27
N GLU A 18 7.60 -12.69 6.21
CA GLU A 18 8.36 -12.89 7.44
C GLU A 18 7.59 -13.71 8.49
N THR A 19 6.29 -13.49 8.61
CA THR A 19 5.42 -14.12 9.61
C THR A 19 4.26 -14.89 9.00
N GLY A 20 3.92 -14.63 7.73
CA GLY A 20 2.74 -15.20 7.09
C GLY A 20 1.42 -14.61 7.59
N SER A 21 1.44 -13.41 8.19
CA SER A 21 0.20 -12.74 8.60
C SER A 21 -0.53 -12.21 7.37
N VAL A 22 -1.86 -12.18 7.44
CA VAL A 22 -2.73 -11.65 6.38
C VAL A 22 -3.10 -10.21 6.73
N TRP A 23 -3.02 -9.31 5.76
CA TRP A 23 -3.20 -7.88 5.94
C TRP A 23 -4.33 -7.32 5.07
N SER A 24 -5.07 -6.36 5.63
CA SER A 24 -6.02 -5.53 4.88
C SER A 24 -5.29 -4.47 4.05
N ILE A 25 -6.00 -3.90 3.06
CA ILE A 25 -5.44 -2.80 2.24
C ILE A 25 -5.16 -1.53 3.06
N GLN A 26 -5.77 -1.39 4.26
CA GLN A 26 -5.50 -0.31 5.19
C GLN A 26 -4.24 -0.55 6.05
N GLY A 27 -3.56 -1.69 5.89
CA GLY A 27 -2.36 -2.03 6.65
C GLY A 27 -2.64 -2.57 8.06
N GLU A 28 -3.80 -3.19 8.28
CA GLU A 28 -4.12 -3.91 9.52
C GLU A 28 -3.96 -5.42 9.30
N ALA A 29 -3.20 -6.10 10.17
CA ALA A 29 -3.10 -7.55 10.15
C ALA A 29 -4.41 -8.15 10.70
N VAL A 30 -5.12 -8.87 9.84
CA VAL A 30 -6.45 -9.44 10.14
C VAL A 30 -6.38 -10.91 10.57
N GLU A 31 -5.32 -11.63 10.18
CA GLU A 31 -5.09 -13.03 10.54
C GLU A 31 -3.60 -13.31 10.75
N GLY A 32 -3.27 -14.37 11.49
CA GLY A 32 -1.90 -14.82 11.70
C GLY A 32 -1.17 -14.19 12.90
N PRO A 33 0.15 -14.39 13.01
CA PRO A 33 0.92 -14.01 14.19
C PRO A 33 0.86 -12.54 14.59
N LEU A 34 0.59 -11.65 13.63
CA LEU A 34 0.51 -10.21 13.86
C LEU A 34 -0.92 -9.67 13.97
N ALA A 35 -1.95 -10.53 14.05
CA ALA A 35 -3.35 -10.11 14.09
C ALA A 35 -3.60 -8.96 15.10
N GLY A 36 -4.31 -7.92 14.64
CA GLY A 36 -4.59 -6.69 15.40
C GLY A 36 -3.49 -5.62 15.34
N LYS A 37 -2.32 -5.91 14.77
CA LYS A 37 -1.27 -4.90 14.52
C LYS A 37 -1.60 -4.03 13.30
N LYS A 38 -1.13 -2.78 13.33
CA LYS A 38 -1.30 -1.80 12.24
C LYS A 38 0.04 -1.24 11.79
N LEU A 39 0.22 -1.13 10.48
CA LEU A 39 1.34 -0.40 9.88
C LEU A 39 1.16 1.11 10.12
N THR A 40 2.27 1.83 10.19
CA THR A 40 2.25 3.29 10.20
C THR A 40 1.86 3.78 8.79
N PRO A 41 0.79 4.57 8.65
CA PRO A 41 0.42 5.13 7.36
C PRO A 41 1.52 6.04 6.81
N VAL A 42 1.86 5.87 5.54
CA VAL A 42 2.71 6.82 4.82
C VAL A 42 1.83 7.93 4.28
N VAL A 43 2.33 9.18 4.35
CA VAL A 43 1.64 10.33 3.77
C VAL A 43 1.49 10.11 2.26
N HIS A 44 0.25 10.01 1.81
CA HIS A 44 -0.10 9.85 0.41
C HIS A 44 -1.36 10.66 0.10
N THR A 45 -1.67 10.81 -1.19
CA THR A 45 -2.89 11.47 -1.65
C THR A 45 -3.49 10.66 -2.78
N ASN A 46 -4.81 10.49 -2.76
CA ASN A 46 -5.58 9.92 -3.85
C ASN A 46 -6.12 11.08 -4.69
N SER A 47 -5.53 11.29 -5.86
CA SER A 47 -5.88 12.41 -6.74
C SER A 47 -6.17 11.91 -8.14
N PHE A 48 -7.13 12.54 -8.83
CA PHE A 48 -7.29 12.34 -10.27
C PHE A 48 -6.04 12.80 -11.02
N TRP A 49 -5.71 12.14 -12.12
CA TRP A 49 -4.51 12.45 -12.90
C TRP A 49 -4.48 13.93 -13.35
N PHE A 50 -5.63 14.52 -13.71
CA PHE A 50 -5.70 15.91 -14.17
C PHE A 50 -5.48 16.92 -13.04
N ALA A 51 -5.82 16.56 -11.79
CA ALA A 51 -5.50 17.38 -10.63
C ALA A 51 -3.99 17.37 -10.38
N VAL A 52 -3.36 16.19 -10.49
CA VAL A 52 -1.89 16.09 -10.41
C VAL A 52 -1.23 16.91 -11.52
N ALA A 53 -1.74 16.85 -12.76
CA ALA A 53 -1.24 17.64 -13.87
C ALA A 53 -1.31 19.16 -13.63
N ALA A 54 -2.40 19.64 -13.01
CA ALA A 54 -2.59 21.06 -12.71
C ALA A 54 -1.66 21.58 -11.60
N PHE A 55 -1.40 20.77 -10.57
CA PHE A 55 -0.63 21.19 -9.37
C PHE A 55 0.83 20.73 -9.37
N LYS A 56 1.21 19.77 -10.22
CA LYS A 56 2.59 19.26 -10.35
C LYS A 56 3.01 19.28 -11.83
N PRO A 57 3.45 20.43 -12.35
CA PRO A 57 3.67 20.65 -13.79
C PRO A 57 4.73 19.72 -14.41
N ASP A 58 5.69 19.23 -13.61
CA ASP A 58 6.73 18.28 -14.08
C ASP A 58 6.24 16.83 -14.19
N THR A 59 4.97 16.56 -13.87
CA THR A 59 4.40 15.20 -13.94
C THR A 59 4.31 14.76 -15.41
N LYS A 60 5.02 13.68 -15.76
CA LYS A 60 4.90 13.06 -17.09
C LYS A 60 3.55 12.36 -17.23
N ILE A 61 2.78 12.74 -18.24
CA ILE A 61 1.49 12.13 -18.58
C ILE A 61 1.68 11.26 -19.82
N TYR A 62 1.23 10.00 -19.74
CA TYR A 62 1.28 9.03 -20.83
C TYR A 62 -0.13 8.84 -21.41
N GLN A 63 -0.24 8.72 -22.73
CA GLN A 63 -1.52 8.43 -23.38
C GLN A 63 -1.83 6.93 -23.29
N GLY A 64 -3.12 6.62 -23.06
CA GLY A 64 -3.62 5.25 -23.17
C GLY A 64 -3.67 4.81 -24.65
N LYS A 65 -3.45 3.52 -24.90
CA LYS A 65 -3.71 2.89 -26.19
C LYS A 65 -5.19 2.63 -26.40
#